data_AF-A0A7L1BZS3-F1
#
_entry.id   AF-A0A7L1BZS3-F1
#
_cell.length_a   1.000
_cell.length_b   1.000
_cell.length_c   1.000
_cell.angle_alpha   90.00
_cell.angle_beta   90.00
_cell.angle_gamma   90.00
#
_symmetry.space_group_name_H-M   'P 1'
#
loop_
_entity.id
_entity.type
_entity.pdbx_description
1 polymer ?
#
loop_
_entity_poly.entity_id
_entity_poly.type
_entity_poly.pdbx_seq_one_letter_code
_entity_poly.pdbx_strand_id
1 'polypeptide(L)'
;QQGPILTKHGKNPVMELNEKRRGLKYELISETGGSHDKRFVMEVEVDGQKFQGAGSNKKVAKAYAALAALEKLFPDAPVAIEQNKKKRAPVPARGGPKFPVKV
;
A
#
# COMPACT_ATOMS: atom_id res chain seq x y z
N GLN A 1 -1.00 -19.72 9.39
CA GLN A 1 -2.09 -18.93 8.79
C GLN A 1 -2.14 -17.59 9.50
N GLN A 2 -1.87 -16.46 8.84
CA GLN A 2 -2.13 -15.14 9.43
C GLN A 2 -3.66 -14.91 9.40
N GLY A 3 -4.24 -14.49 10.52
CA GLY A 3 -5.68 -14.20 10.61
C GLY A 3 -6.10 -13.06 9.68
N PRO A 4 -7.42 -12.84 9.49
CA PRO A 4 -7.90 -11.75 8.67
C PRO A 4 -7.53 -10.39 9.29
N ILE A 5 -7.04 -9.48 8.46
CA ILE A 5 -6.78 -8.09 8.87
C ILE A 5 -8.12 -7.36 8.85
N LEU A 6 -8.51 -6.83 10.01
CA LEU A 6 -9.75 -6.06 10.19
C LEU A 6 -9.44 -4.61 10.59
N THR A 7 -10.32 -3.69 10.20
CA THR A 7 -10.32 -2.29 10.64
C THR A 7 -10.93 -2.16 12.04
N LYS A 8 -10.88 -0.95 12.62
CA LYS A 8 -11.57 -0.60 13.87
C LYS A 8 -13.09 -0.89 13.85
N HIS A 9 -13.71 -0.94 12.67
CA HIS A 9 -15.13 -1.29 12.50
C HIS A 9 -15.36 -2.80 12.29
N GLY A 10 -14.32 -3.63 12.42
CA GLY A 10 -14.41 -5.07 12.21
C GLY A 10 -14.56 -5.49 10.75
N LYS A 11 -14.28 -4.59 9.79
CA LYS A 11 -14.41 -4.85 8.34
C LYS A 11 -13.05 -5.13 7.70
N ASN A 12 -13.06 -5.76 6.53
CA ASN A 12 -11.86 -5.83 5.69
C ASN A 12 -11.46 -4.42 5.22
N PRO A 13 -10.20 -3.98 5.43
CA PRO A 13 -9.75 -2.63 5.09
C PRO A 13 -9.98 -2.23 3.64
N VAL A 14 -9.76 -3.17 2.72
CA VAL A 14 -9.96 -2.91 1.28
C VAL A 14 -11.44 -2.66 0.98
N MET A 15 -12.34 -3.38 1.65
CA MET A 15 -13.79 -3.22 1.47
C MET A 15 -14.24 -1.87 2.04
N GLU A 16 -13.86 -1.57 3.27
CA GLU A 16 -14.25 -0.31 3.94
C GLU A 16 -13.72 0.91 3.20
N LEU A 17 -12.46 0.88 2.74
CA LEU A 17 -11.90 1.98 1.94
C LEU A 17 -12.65 2.15 0.62
N ASN A 18 -13.06 1.05 -0.02
CA ASN A 18 -13.85 1.09 -1.25
C ASN A 18 -15.31 1.54 -1.03
N GLU A 19 -15.85 1.43 0.20
CA GLU A 19 -17.12 2.05 0.59
C GLU A 19 -16.97 3.58 0.71
N LYS A 20 -15.82 4.06 1.18
CA LYS A 20 -15.54 5.51 1.30
C LYS A 20 -15.24 6.17 -0.05
N ARG A 21 -14.42 5.52 -0.88
CA ARG A 21 -14.04 5.99 -2.22
C ARG A 21 -14.07 4.83 -3.20
N ARG A 22 -14.91 4.92 -4.23
CA ARG A 22 -15.01 3.93 -5.30
C ARG A 22 -13.89 4.11 -6.33
N GLY A 23 -13.52 3.04 -7.02
CA GLY A 23 -12.60 3.11 -8.18
C GLY A 23 -11.13 3.29 -7.83
N LEU A 24 -10.72 2.91 -6.62
CA LEU A 24 -9.34 3.02 -6.17
C LEU A 24 -8.41 2.09 -6.92
N LYS A 25 -7.23 2.60 -7.29
CA LYS A 25 -6.18 1.84 -7.96
C LYS A 25 -5.14 1.39 -6.94
N TYR A 26 -4.81 0.11 -7.00
CA TYR A 26 -3.74 -0.48 -6.19
C TYR A 26 -2.60 -0.92 -7.10
N GLU A 27 -1.38 -0.52 -6.77
CA GLU A 27 -0.18 -0.83 -7.54
C GLU A 27 0.84 -1.56 -6.69
N LEU A 28 1.56 -2.52 -7.30
CA LEU A 28 2.66 -3.22 -6.66
C LEU A 28 3.92 -2.36 -6.82
N ILE A 29 4.46 -1.87 -5.70
CA ILE A 29 5.66 -1.03 -5.69
C ILE A 29 6.93 -1.86 -5.54
N SER A 30 6.86 -2.96 -4.78
CA SER A 30 8.03 -3.80 -4.55
C SER A 30 7.62 -5.25 -4.26
N GLU A 31 8.39 -6.17 -4.80
CA GLU A 31 8.33 -7.60 -4.52
C GLU A 31 9.76 -8.08 -4.32
N THR A 32 10.10 -8.48 -3.11
CA THR A 32 11.45 -8.87 -2.70
C THR A 32 11.41 -10.09 -1.80
N GLY A 33 12.58 -10.69 -1.53
CA GLY A 33 12.73 -11.84 -0.65
C GLY A 33 12.63 -13.19 -1.35
N GLY A 34 13.21 -14.21 -0.70
CA GLY A 34 13.20 -15.60 -1.18
C GLY A 34 11.89 -16.31 -0.90
N SER A 35 11.78 -17.59 -1.30
CA SER A 35 10.54 -18.38 -1.17
C SER A 35 9.94 -18.42 0.24
N HIS A 36 10.76 -18.31 1.28
CA HIS A 36 10.34 -18.39 2.69
C HIS A 36 10.14 -17.02 3.37
N ASP A 37 10.60 -15.92 2.76
CA ASP A 37 10.52 -14.57 3.34
C ASP A 37 10.12 -13.54 2.27
N LYS A 38 9.07 -13.86 1.50
CA LYS A 38 8.58 -12.93 0.49
C LYS A 38 7.99 -11.69 1.15
N ARG A 39 8.36 -10.53 0.62
CA ARG A 39 7.84 -9.23 1.04
C ARG A 39 7.28 -8.48 -0.15
N PHE A 40 6.03 -8.06 -0.03
CA PHE A 40 5.30 -7.29 -1.03
C PHE A 40 4.98 -5.92 -0.46
N VAL A 41 5.13 -4.87 -1.27
CA VAL A 41 4.71 -3.51 -0.95
C VAL A 41 3.67 -3.09 -1.98
N MET A 42 2.48 -2.76 -1.50
CA MET A 42 1.36 -2.26 -2.30
C MET A 42 1.13 -0.78 -2.00
N GLU A 43 0.75 -0.01 -3.00
CA GLU A 43 0.34 1.38 -2.88
C GLU A 43 -1.11 1.54 -3.33
N VAL A 44 -1.84 2.46 -2.68
CA VAL A 44 -3.16 2.93 -3.11
C VAL A 44 -3.15 4.45 -3.16
N GLU A 45 -3.72 5.02 -4.22
CA GLU A 45 -3.94 6.47 -4.33
C GLU A 45 -5.40 6.80 -4.00
N VAL A 46 -5.61 7.69 -3.03
CA VAL A 46 -6.92 8.14 -2.54
C VAL A 46 -6.87 9.65 -2.38
N ASP A 47 -7.78 10.39 -3.03
CA ASP A 47 -7.82 11.86 -3.01
C ASP A 47 -6.46 12.53 -3.33
N GLY A 48 -5.73 11.96 -4.30
CA GLY A 48 -4.40 12.44 -4.72
C GLY A 48 -3.27 12.14 -3.71
N GLN A 49 -3.55 11.37 -2.66
CA GLN A 49 -2.58 10.96 -1.66
C GLN A 49 -2.27 9.47 -1.79
N LYS A 50 -0.98 9.12 -1.72
CA LYS A 50 -0.49 7.75 -1.87
C LYS A 50 -0.20 7.13 -0.51
N PHE A 51 -0.71 5.91 -0.30
CA PHE A 51 -0.54 5.15 0.94
C PHE A 51 0.04 3.78 0.62
N GLN A 52 1.04 3.37 1.39
CA GLN A 52 1.75 2.12 1.16
C GLN A 52 1.54 1.15 2.32
N GLY A 53 1.42 -0.13 1.98
CA GLY A 53 1.33 -1.22 2.94
C GLY A 53 2.20 -2.39 2.52
N ALA A 54 2.80 -3.06 3.48
CA ALA A 54 3.75 -4.13 3.23
C ALA A 54 3.32 -5.43 3.92
N GLY A 55 3.52 -6.58 3.28
CA GLY A 55 3.02 -7.85 3.77
C GLY A 55 3.74 -9.06 3.19
N SER A 56 3.54 -10.22 3.80
CA SER A 56 4.08 -11.50 3.32
C SER A 56 3.48 -11.95 1.99
N ASN A 57 2.34 -11.36 1.60
CA ASN A 57 1.68 -11.59 0.32
C ASN A 57 0.98 -10.31 -0.16
N LYS A 58 0.67 -10.25 -1.46
CA LYS A 58 -0.05 -9.13 -2.11
C LYS A 58 -1.35 -8.74 -1.41
N LYS A 59 -2.14 -9.71 -0.94
CA LYS A 59 -3.42 -9.46 -0.23
C LYS A 59 -3.19 -8.71 1.09
N VAL A 60 -2.24 -9.17 1.89
CA VAL A 60 -1.86 -8.56 3.18
C VAL A 60 -1.31 -7.15 2.96
N ALA A 61 -0.41 -6.99 1.98
CA ALA A 61 0.12 -5.67 1.62
C ALA A 61 -0.97 -4.68 1.20
N LYS A 62 -1.95 -5.11 0.38
CA LYS A 62 -3.11 -4.27 0.02
C LYS A 62 -3.97 -3.89 1.23
N ALA A 63 -4.23 -4.82 2.13
CA ALA A 63 -5.00 -4.54 3.34
C ALA A 63 -4.30 -3.50 4.22
N TYR A 64 -2.98 -3.59 4.39
CA TYR A 64 -2.20 -2.58 5.11
C TYR A 64 -2.18 -1.22 4.40
N ALA A 65 -2.11 -1.19 3.08
CA ALA A 65 -2.15 0.06 2.31
C ALA A 65 -3.52 0.74 2.50
N ALA A 66 -4.59 -0.04 2.48
CA ALA A 66 -5.94 0.45 2.71
C ALA A 66 -6.16 0.92 4.15
N LEU A 67 -5.62 0.20 5.15
CA LEU A 67 -5.63 0.63 6.55
C LEU A 67 -4.99 2.01 6.71
N ALA A 68 -3.78 2.18 6.17
CA ALA A 68 -3.06 3.45 6.27
C ALA A 68 -3.85 4.61 5.66
N ALA A 69 -4.56 4.38 4.54
CA ALA A 69 -5.43 5.38 3.94
C ALA A 69 -6.67 5.68 4.82
N LEU A 70 -7.31 4.64 5.37
CA LEU A 70 -8.47 4.77 6.26
C LEU A 70 -8.14 5.57 7.52
N GLU A 71 -7.03 5.26 8.17
CA GLU A 71 -6.59 5.93 9.40
C GLU A 71 -6.24 7.40 9.16
N LYS A 72 -5.75 7.73 7.97
CA LYS A 72 -5.32 9.10 7.61
C LYS A 72 -6.44 9.97 7.08
N LEU A 73 -7.34 9.41 6.27
CA LEU A 73 -8.37 10.17 5.58
C LEU A 73 -9.74 10.10 6.27
N PHE A 74 -9.99 9.05 7.05
CA PHE A 74 -11.26 8.79 7.73
C PHE A 74 -11.08 8.45 9.23
N PRO A 75 -10.44 9.35 10.02
CA PRO A 75 -10.37 9.19 11.48
C PRO A 75 -11.78 9.27 12.10
N ASP A 76 -12.03 8.50 13.16
CA ASP A 76 -13.35 8.48 13.86
C ASP A 76 -13.55 9.68 14.81
N ALA A 77 -12.51 10.50 15.01
CA ALA A 77 -12.51 11.64 15.92
C ALA A 77 -12.12 12.94 15.19
N PRO A 78 -12.57 14.12 15.65
CA PRO A 78 -12.15 15.42 15.11
C PRO A 78 -10.70 15.70 15.49
N VAL A 79 -9.75 15.14 14.75
CA VAL A 79 -8.31 15.40 14.93
C VAL A 79 -7.89 16.44 13.91
N ALA A 80 -7.42 17.58 14.42
CA ALA A 80 -6.85 18.68 13.66
C ALA A 80 -5.85 18.16 12.61
N ILE A 81 -6.08 18.57 11.37
CA ILE A 81 -5.35 18.11 10.20
C ILE A 81 -3.95 18.75 10.23
N GLU A 82 -2.95 18.03 10.74
CA GLU A 82 -1.55 18.38 10.47
C GLU A 82 -1.07 17.64 9.22
N GLN A 83 -1.06 18.38 8.11
CA GLN A 83 -0.46 17.98 6.84
C GLN A 83 1.06 17.90 6.98
N ASN A 84 1.60 16.79 7.49
CA ASN A 84 3.06 16.59 7.48
C ASN A 84 3.55 16.17 6.08
N LYS A 85 3.90 17.20 5.34
CA LYS A 85 4.70 17.24 4.11
C LYS A 85 6.09 16.62 4.35
N LYS A 86 6.26 15.30 4.21
CA LYS A 86 7.61 14.68 4.08
C LYS A 86 7.73 13.76 2.87
N LYS A 87 8.11 14.41 1.76
CA LYS A 87 9.08 13.98 0.75
C LYS A 87 9.53 12.52 0.87
N ARG A 88 9.10 11.66 -0.05
CA ARG A 88 9.98 10.61 -0.60
C ARG A 88 9.89 10.71 -2.12
N ALA A 89 11.03 11.05 -2.70
CA ALA A 89 11.23 11.25 -4.14
C ALA A 89 10.71 10.05 -4.94
N PRO A 90 10.30 10.26 -6.21
CA PRO A 90 10.02 9.13 -7.10
C PRO A 90 11.25 8.23 -7.14
N VAL A 91 11.07 6.96 -6.78
CA VAL A 91 12.12 5.96 -6.97
C VAL A 91 12.44 5.94 -8.47
N PRO A 92 13.69 6.20 -8.90
CA PRO A 92 14.02 6.10 -10.31
C PRO A 92 13.84 4.64 -10.72
N ALA A 93 13.03 4.41 -11.75
CA ALA A 93 12.93 3.12 -12.42
C ALA A 93 14.34 2.75 -12.91
N ARG A 94 15.02 1.88 -12.15
CA ARG A 94 16.29 1.31 -12.58
C ARG A 94 16.00 0.41 -13.76
N GLY A 95 16.33 0.93 -14.95
CA GLY A 95 16.37 0.18 -16.19
C GLY A 95 17.15 -1.11 -15.99
N GLY A 96 16.61 -2.20 -16.53
CA GLY A 96 17.30 -3.49 -16.56
C GLY A 96 18.59 -3.39 -17.39
N PRO A 97 19.68 -4.03 -16.98
CA PRO A 97 20.85 -4.16 -17.84
C PRO A 97 20.49 -5.08 -19.02
N LYS A 98 20.53 -4.52 -20.25
CA LYS A 98 20.67 -5.31 -21.48
C LYS A 98 22.09 -5.88 -21.48
N PHE A 99 22.23 -7.20 -21.45
CA PHE A 99 23.49 -7.87 -21.77
C PHE A 99 23.57 -8.08 -23.28
N PRO A 100 24.56 -7.51 -24.00
CA PRO A 100 24.94 -8.04 -25.29
C PRO A 100 25.83 -9.26 -25.07
N VAL A 101 25.33 -10.46 -25.33
CA VAL A 101 26.19 -11.63 -25.52
C VAL A 101 26.81 -11.51 -26.91
N LYS A 102 28.14 -11.46 -26.97
CA LYS A 102 28.92 -11.49 -28.20
C LYS A 102 29.93 -12.62 -28.08
N VAL A 103 29.76 -13.64 -28.93
CA VAL A 103 30.83 -14.41 -29.54
C VAL A 103 30.36 -14.80 -30.94
#